data_AF-A0A6M4WFT6-F1
#
_entry.id   AF-A0A6M4WFT6-F1
#
_cell.length_a   1.000
_cell.length_b   1.000
_cell.length_c   1.000
_cell.angle_alpha   90.00
_cell.angle_beta   90.00
_cell.angle_gamma   90.00
#
_symmetry.space_group_name_H-M   'P 1'
#
loop_
_entity.id
_entity.type
_entity.pdbx_description
1 polymer ?
#
loop_
_entity_poly.entity_id
_entity_poly.type
_entity_poly.pdbx_seq_one_letter_code
_entity_poly.pdbx_strand_id
1 'polypeptide(L)'
;MLVDPRAESEGAPWLSLPAGTALNDAAAALERLLNAEERLGRLLLVVGDERIGATSGTYLRTVLGIQQDRGPGDEVRAAAPGESTRFSVIAFRCAVCGSCAYTAFYDDRYRPVCRAGDHGPMELG
;
A
#
# COMPACT_ATOMS: atom_id res chain seq x y z
N MET A 1 15.59 -0.41 -0.82
CA MET A 1 14.88 -1.66 -1.17
C MET A 1 13.53 -1.62 -0.46
N LEU A 2 12.40 -1.77 -1.16
CA LEU A 2 11.05 -1.64 -0.57
C LEU A 2 10.48 -2.97 -0.05
N VAL A 3 11.06 -4.09 -0.45
CA VAL A 3 10.67 -5.44 -0.06
C VAL A 3 11.49 -5.87 1.15
N ASP A 4 10.84 -6.45 2.16
CA ASP A 4 11.49 -7.06 3.30
C ASP A 4 11.62 -8.57 3.05
N PRO A 5 12.84 -9.12 2.85
CA PRO A 5 13.02 -10.54 2.57
C PRO A 5 12.61 -11.45 3.74
N ARG A 6 12.35 -10.89 4.92
CA ARG A 6 11.90 -11.63 6.12
C ARG A 6 10.38 -11.57 6.31
N ALA A 7 9.65 -10.81 5.50
CA ALA A 7 8.21 -10.69 5.63
C ALA A 7 7.49 -11.89 5.01
N GLU A 8 6.59 -12.50 5.77
CA GLU A 8 5.68 -13.53 5.27
C GLU A 8 4.61 -12.92 4.35
N SER A 9 4.29 -13.64 3.27
CA SER A 9 3.34 -13.19 2.24
C SER A 9 1.92 -13.76 2.39
N GLU A 10 1.74 -14.78 3.24
CA GLU A 10 0.47 -15.51 3.33
C GLU A 10 -0.58 -14.70 4.13
N GLY A 11 -1.76 -14.51 3.54
CA GLY A 11 -2.89 -13.79 4.17
C GLY A 11 -2.68 -12.27 4.35
N ALA A 12 -1.53 -11.73 3.96
CA ALA A 12 -1.24 -10.31 4.05
C ALA A 12 -2.10 -9.50 3.05
N PRO A 13 -2.53 -8.28 3.41
CA PRO A 13 -3.10 -7.37 2.43
C PRO A 13 -2.06 -7.06 1.35
N TRP A 14 -2.50 -6.69 0.15
CA TRP A 14 -1.59 -6.38 -0.96
C TRP A 14 -1.83 -4.98 -1.53
N LEU A 15 -0.76 -4.36 -2.02
CA LEU A 15 -0.79 -3.13 -2.82
C LEU A 15 -0.42 -3.47 -4.25
N SER A 16 -1.32 -3.17 -5.18
CA SER A 16 -1.08 -3.28 -6.62
C SER A 16 -0.64 -1.95 -7.20
N LEU A 17 0.47 -1.95 -7.92
CA LEU A 17 1.01 -0.84 -8.69
C LEU A 17 1.08 -1.23 -10.17
N PRO A 18 0.84 -0.31 -11.12
CA PRO A 18 1.02 -0.61 -12.53
C PRO A 18 2.44 -1.05 -12.90
N ALA A 19 2.58 -1.84 -13.97
CA ALA A 19 3.89 -2.12 -14.53
C ALA A 19 4.56 -0.82 -15.00
N GLY A 20 5.86 -0.68 -14.74
CA GLY A 20 6.61 0.54 -15.07
C GLY A 20 6.43 1.70 -14.08
N THR A 21 5.71 1.52 -12.96
CA THR A 21 5.68 2.51 -11.87
C THR A 21 7.10 2.81 -11.39
N ALA A 22 7.46 4.09 -11.36
CA ALA A 22 8.77 4.51 -10.88
C ALA A 22 8.89 4.26 -9.37
N LEU A 23 10.13 4.04 -8.90
CA LEU A 23 10.40 3.76 -7.49
C LEU A 23 9.87 4.87 -6.55
N ASN A 24 9.98 6.12 -6.98
CA ASN A 24 9.50 7.28 -6.20
C ASN A 24 7.97 7.29 -6.08
N ASP A 25 7.25 6.93 -7.14
CA ASP A 25 5.78 6.84 -7.12
C ASP A 25 5.32 5.68 -6.24
N ALA A 26 6.01 4.55 -6.31
CA ALA A 26 5.77 3.40 -5.43
C ALA A 26 5.99 3.77 -3.95
N ALA A 27 7.08 4.49 -3.65
CA ALA A 27 7.37 4.99 -2.31
C ALA A 27 6.28 5.95 -1.80
N ALA A 28 5.82 6.89 -2.64
CA ALA A 28 4.77 7.84 -2.30
C ALA A 28 3.40 7.16 -2.09
N ALA A 29 3.10 6.10 -2.84
CA ALA A 29 1.88 5.30 -2.64
C ALA A 29 1.93 4.52 -1.31
N LEU A 30 3.09 3.93 -0.99
CA LEU A 30 3.32 3.21 0.27
C LEU A 30 3.25 4.14 1.48
N GLU A 31 3.84 5.34 1.41
CA GLU A 31 3.77 6.34 2.47
C GLU A 31 2.33 6.75 2.76
N ARG A 32 1.54 7.04 1.73
CA ARG A 32 0.10 7.36 1.90
C ARG A 32 -0.66 6.22 2.53
N LEU A 33 -0.42 4.98 2.10
CA LEU A 33 -1.05 3.80 2.68
C LEU A 33 -0.72 3.63 4.16
N LEU A 34 0.55 3.83 4.56
CA LEU A 34 0.97 3.74 5.96
C LEU A 34 0.42 4.87 6.83
N ASN A 35 0.16 6.03 6.26
CA ASN A 35 -0.46 7.15 6.96
C ASN A 35 -1.98 6.97 7.07
N ALA A 36 -2.62 6.31 6.12
CA ALA A 36 -4.05 5.99 6.16
C ALA A 36 -4.36 4.79 7.07
N GLU A 37 -3.48 3.80 7.11
CA GLU A 37 -3.66 2.57 7.90
C GLU A 37 -2.54 2.42 8.93
N GLU A 38 -2.77 2.97 10.13
CA GLU A 38 -1.80 2.93 11.24
C GLU A 38 -1.46 1.49 11.67
N ARG A 39 -2.36 0.52 11.46
CA ARG A 39 -2.18 -0.88 11.90
C ARG A 39 -1.69 -1.81 10.80
N LEU A 40 -1.18 -1.28 9.69
CA LEU A 40 -0.64 -2.09 8.61
C LEU A 40 0.65 -2.82 9.05
N GLY A 41 0.50 -4.04 9.56
CA GLY A 41 1.64 -4.85 10.02
C GLY A 41 2.48 -5.41 8.87
N ARG A 42 1.82 -5.91 7.82
CA ARG A 42 2.41 -6.62 6.68
C ARG A 42 1.70 -6.23 5.40
N LEU A 43 2.43 -6.17 4.27
CA LEU A 43 1.89 -5.81 2.96
C LEU A 43 2.62 -6.57 1.86
N LEU A 44 1.89 -7.17 0.92
CA LEU A 44 2.45 -7.74 -0.30
C LEU A 44 2.49 -6.69 -1.43
N LEU A 45 3.65 -6.44 -2.02
CA LEU A 45 3.78 -5.60 -3.21
C LEU A 45 3.58 -6.40 -4.50
N VAL A 46 2.71 -5.89 -5.35
CA VAL A 46 2.42 -6.42 -6.69
C VAL A 46 2.65 -5.31 -7.71
N VAL A 47 3.42 -5.58 -8.75
CA VAL A 47 3.68 -4.65 -9.86
C VAL A 47 3.20 -5.28 -11.16
N GLY A 48 2.21 -4.67 -11.80
CA GLY A 48 1.41 -5.32 -12.83
C GLY A 48 0.73 -6.57 -12.27
N ASP A 49 1.02 -7.72 -12.86
CA ASP A 49 0.54 -9.04 -12.39
C ASP A 49 1.60 -9.79 -11.56
N GLU A 50 2.78 -9.21 -11.37
CA GLU A 50 3.92 -9.87 -10.74
C GLU A 50 3.97 -9.61 -9.23
N ARG A 51 4.09 -10.68 -8.44
CA ARG A 51 4.33 -10.60 -6.99
C ARG A 51 5.81 -10.32 -6.76
N ILE A 52 6.13 -9.10 -6.35
CA ILE A 52 7.51 -8.66 -6.13
C ILE A 52 8.03 -9.11 -4.75
N GLY A 53 7.17 -9.08 -3.73
CA GLY A 53 7.48 -9.60 -2.40
C GLY A 53 6.73 -8.90 -1.28
N ALA A 54 6.85 -9.43 -0.06
CA ALA A 54 6.23 -8.84 1.11
C ALA A 54 7.13 -7.80 1.78
N THR A 55 6.51 -6.90 2.52
CA THR A 55 7.17 -5.89 3.32
C THR A 55 6.39 -5.68 4.62
N SER A 56 7.05 -5.20 5.66
CA SER A 56 6.37 -4.85 6.92
C SER A 56 6.18 -3.34 7.01
N GLY A 57 5.11 -2.90 7.67
CA GLY A 57 4.88 -1.47 7.89
C GLY A 57 6.05 -0.83 8.65
N THR A 58 6.64 -1.55 9.61
CA THR A 58 7.84 -1.13 10.33
C THR A 58 9.04 -0.97 9.39
N TYR A 59 9.30 -1.95 8.53
CA TYR A 59 10.40 -1.86 7.56
C TYR A 59 10.23 -0.68 6.60
N LEU A 60 9.02 -0.51 6.06
CA LEU A 60 8.72 0.61 5.18
C LEU A 60 8.89 1.96 5.87
N ARG A 61 8.41 2.13 7.11
CA ARG A 61 8.61 3.38 7.85
C ARG A 61 10.09 3.70 8.05
N THR A 62 10.91 2.69 8.35
CA THR A 62 12.36 2.85 8.45
C THR A 62 13.01 3.20 7.10
N VAL A 63 12.67 2.48 6.02
CA VAL A 63 13.27 2.69 4.69
C VAL A 63 12.84 4.01 4.06
N LEU A 64 11.59 4.41 4.25
CA LEU A 64 11.04 5.66 3.72
C LEU A 64 11.35 6.86 4.62
N GLY A 65 11.98 6.65 5.79
CA GLY A 65 12.29 7.72 6.73
C GLY A 65 11.05 8.37 7.36
N ILE A 66 9.92 7.66 7.38
CA ILE A 66 8.67 8.12 8.01
C ILE A 66 8.87 8.06 9.51
N GLN A 67 9.21 9.19 10.13
CA GLN A 67 9.24 9.28 11.59
C GLN A 67 7.80 9.21 12.11
N GLN A 68 7.57 8.38 13.13
CA GLN A 68 6.33 8.44 13.90
C GLN A 68 6.35 9.76 14.68
N ASP A 69 5.74 10.79 14.12
CA ASP A 69 5.55 12.05 14.83
C ASP A 69 4.56 11.81 15.97
N ARG A 70 5.09 11.42 17.13
CA ARG A 70 4.38 11.32 18.40
C ARG A 70 4.85 12.48 19.27
N GLY A 71 4.24 13.64 19.08
CA GLY A 71 4.36 14.78 19.99
C GLY A 71 3.42 15.91 19.61
N PRO A 72 2.63 16.49 20.53
CA PRO A 72 1.88 17.70 20.24
C PRO A 72 2.85 18.88 20.19
N GLY A 73 3.19 19.31 18.97
CA GLY A 73 3.97 20.53 18.71
C GLY A 73 5.32 20.27 18.07
N ASP A 74 5.35 19.74 16.85
CA ASP A 74 6.55 19.82 16.03
C ASP A 74 6.24 20.31 14.62
N GLU A 75 7.20 21.06 14.10
CA GLU A 75 7.02 22.14 13.17
C GLU A 75 6.88 21.61 11.73
N VAL A 76 5.92 22.18 10.99
CA VAL A 76 5.63 21.86 9.60
C VAL A 76 6.89 21.99 8.75
N ARG A 77 7.58 20.88 8.52
CA ARG A 77 8.65 20.81 7.52
C ARG A 77 7.98 20.81 6.16
N ALA A 78 8.07 21.97 5.50
CA ALA A 78 7.52 22.24 4.18
C ALA A 78 7.91 21.15 3.16
N ALA A 79 6.94 20.35 2.73
CA ALA A 79 7.06 19.57 1.50
C ALA A 79 6.90 20.54 0.33
N ALA A 80 7.93 20.64 -0.52
CA ALA A 80 7.93 21.46 -1.72
C ALA A 80 6.69 21.14 -2.60
N PRO A 81 5.93 22.14 -3.07
CA PRO A 81 4.81 21.91 -3.97
C PRO A 81 5.34 21.78 -5.39
N GLY A 82 5.48 20.55 -5.87
CA GLY A 82 5.89 20.27 -7.25
C GLY A 82 5.31 18.95 -7.73
N GLU A 83 4.26 19.07 -8.56
CA GLU A 83 3.78 18.09 -9.55
C GLU A 83 3.05 16.85 -8.98
N SER A 84 1.73 16.92 -8.74
CA SER A 84 0.63 16.77 -9.72
C SER A 84 0.60 15.46 -10.54
N THR A 85 0.48 14.32 -9.85
CA THR A 85 -0.49 13.25 -10.21
C THR A 85 -1.06 12.67 -8.91
N ARG A 86 -2.30 13.06 -8.57
CA ARG A 86 -2.97 12.65 -7.33
C ARG A 86 -3.31 11.15 -7.37
N PHE A 87 -2.37 10.31 -6.96
CA PHE A 87 -2.67 8.91 -6.64
C PHE A 87 -3.42 8.86 -5.31
N SER A 88 -4.75 8.78 -5.37
CA SER A 88 -5.56 8.40 -4.22
C SER A 88 -5.47 6.88 -4.06
N VAL A 89 -4.96 6.41 -2.92
CA VAL A 89 -4.96 4.98 -2.61
C VAL A 89 -6.38 4.56 -2.29
N ILE A 90 -6.92 3.62 -3.06
CA ILE A 90 -8.28 3.11 -2.89
C ILE A 90 -8.18 1.76 -2.20
N ALA A 91 -8.93 1.60 -1.11
CA ALA A 91 -8.99 0.37 -0.34
C ALA A 91 -10.20 -0.47 -0.77
N PHE A 92 -9.95 -1.75 -0.98
CA PHE A 92 -10.96 -2.77 -1.18
C PHE A 92 -10.89 -3.75 -0.03
N ARG A 93 -12.04 -4.23 0.42
CA ARG A 93 -12.15 -5.22 1.48
C ARG A 93 -12.98 -6.40 1.00
N CYS A 94 -12.51 -7.61 1.29
CA CYS A 94 -13.27 -8.82 1.05
C CYS A 94 -14.36 -8.94 2.12
N ALA A 95 -15.63 -9.05 1.69
CA ALA A 95 -16.76 -9.23 2.61
C ALA A 95 -16.72 -10.57 3.36
N VAL A 96 -16.02 -11.58 2.83
CA VAL A 96 -15.96 -12.94 3.39
C VAL A 96 -14.86 -13.08 4.44
N CYS A 97 -13.61 -12.77 4.08
CA CYS A 97 -12.46 -13.00 4.95
C CYS A 97 -11.85 -11.72 5.53
N GLY A 98 -12.36 -10.54 5.15
CA GLY A 98 -11.85 -9.26 5.64
C GLY A 98 -10.48 -8.85 5.11
N SER A 99 -9.85 -9.63 4.22
CA SER A 99 -8.59 -9.25 3.57
C SER A 99 -8.74 -7.94 2.80
N CYS A 100 -7.68 -7.14 2.76
CA CYS A 100 -7.69 -5.85 2.07
C CYS A 100 -6.79 -5.86 0.84
N ALA A 101 -7.22 -5.16 -0.20
CA ALA A 101 -6.44 -4.87 -1.40
C ALA A 101 -6.40 -3.37 -1.59
N TYR A 102 -5.22 -2.83 -1.85
CA TYR A 102 -5.00 -1.42 -2.07
C TYR A 102 -4.53 -1.19 -3.50
N THR A 103 -5.00 -0.14 -4.14
CA THR A 103 -4.54 0.26 -5.47
C THR A 103 -4.41 1.77 -5.59
N ALA A 104 -3.39 2.22 -6.30
CA ALA A 104 -3.18 3.64 -6.62
C ALA A 104 -4.03 4.09 -7.84
N PHE A 105 -4.62 3.15 -8.56
CA PHE A 105 -5.46 3.39 -9.75
C PHE A 105 -6.71 2.50 -9.69
N TYR A 106 -7.88 3.08 -9.92
CA TYR A 106 -9.14 2.35 -9.96
C TYR A 106 -9.85 2.51 -11.31
N ASP A 107 -10.23 1.37 -11.88
CA ASP A 107 -11.17 1.23 -12.97
C ASP A 107 -12.20 0.16 -12.53
N ASP A 108 -13.50 0.48 -12.57
CA ASP A 108 -14.59 -0.41 -12.18
C ASP A 108 -14.56 -1.78 -12.89
N ARG A 109 -13.91 -1.85 -14.07
CA ARG A 109 -13.72 -3.09 -14.85
C ARG A 109 -12.68 -4.02 -14.24
N TYR A 110 -11.80 -3.50 -13.39
CA TYR A 110 -10.69 -4.21 -12.77
C TYR A 110 -10.82 -4.21 -11.25
N ARG A 111 -11.99 -4.62 -10.74
CA ARG A 111 -12.18 -4.83 -9.30
C ARG A 111 -11.24 -5.94 -8.80
N PRO A 112 -10.48 -5.70 -7.72
CA PRO A 112 -9.66 -6.74 -7.12
C PRO A 112 -10.50 -7.95 -6.72
N VAL A 113 -10.03 -9.15 -7.05
CA VAL A 113 -10.61 -10.41 -6.56
C VAL A 113 -9.83 -10.84 -5.33
N CYS A 114 -10.54 -11.32 -4.32
CA CYS A 114 -9.91 -11.83 -3.12
C CYS A 114 -8.94 -12.97 -3.46
N ARG A 115 -7.70 -12.89 -2.98
CA ARG A 115 -6.67 -13.92 -3.21
C ARG A 115 -6.71 -15.08 -2.20
N ALA A 116 -7.56 -14.97 -1.17
CA ALA A 116 -7.80 -16.05 -0.23
C ALA A 116 -8.99 -16.88 -0.72
N GLY A 117 -8.73 -18.05 -1.29
CA GLY A 117 -9.79 -18.94 -1.79
C GLY A 117 -10.60 -18.34 -2.95
N ASP A 118 -11.84 -18.84 -3.12
CA ASP A 118 -12.77 -18.44 -4.19
C ASP A 118 -13.84 -17.46 -3.66
N HIS A 119 -13.41 -16.43 -2.92
CA HIS A 119 -14.33 -15.46 -2.30
C HIS A 119 -14.87 -14.39 -3.26
N GLY A 120 -14.33 -14.31 -4.48
CA GLY A 120 -14.83 -13.41 -5.52
C GLY A 120 -14.37 -11.94 -5.39
N PRO A 121 -15.07 -11.00 -6.07
CA PRO A 121 -14.68 -9.60 -6.12
C PRO A 121 -14.79 -8.92 -4.75
N MET A 122 -13.85 -8.01 -4.48
CA MET A 122 -13.81 -7.22 -3.26
C MET A 122 -14.64 -5.93 -3.40
N GLU A 123 -15.09 -5.39 -2.27
CA GLU A 123 -15.93 -4.19 -2.20
C GLU A 123 -15.09 -2.98 -1.77
N LEU A 124 -15.50 -1.76 -2.17
CA LEU A 124 -14.86 -0.53 -1.67
C LEU A 124 -15.04 -0.44 -0.15
N GLY A 125 -13.94 -0.26 0.57
CA GLY A 125 -13.88 -0.22 2.03
C GLY A 125 -14.19 1.15 2.63
#